data_AF-A0A918IEZ9-F1
#
_entry.id   AF-A0A918IEZ9-F1
#
_cell.length_a   1.000
_cell.length_b   1.000
_cell.length_c   1.000
_cell.angle_alpha   90.00
_cell.angle_beta   90.00
_cell.angle_gamma   90.00
#
_symmetry.space_group_name_H-M   'P 1'
#
loop_
_entity.id
_entity.type
_entity.pdbx_description
1 polymer ?
#
loop_
_entity_poly.entity_id
_entity_poly.type
_entity_poly.pdbx_seq_one_letter_code
_entity_poly.pdbx_strand_id
1 'polypeptide(L)'
;MLVSMLQGPEEDWTFATARQPARFGAGERSGGPAGEHAMTDSGTLCGIPESHVTRYRHLFTSQGSRACPRCRQEAAAAPLQPSAQERLHHLVRTAVPGSARDDLLAALAKGARVALWLRGPTATLALHHARLDTLTEGAEPAGAAFDAAPTIGLARVQDDSWTFLVVLPEDGSRPLVARGPRSPA
;
A
#
# COMPACT_ATOMS: atom_id res chain seq x y z
N MET A 1 -13.82 -10.87 -33.84
CA MET A 1 -13.81 -9.74 -32.89
C MET A 1 -14.84 -10.05 -31.82
N LEU A 2 -14.42 -10.29 -30.58
CA LEU A 2 -15.32 -10.45 -29.44
C LEU A 2 -14.91 -9.41 -28.40
N VAL A 3 -15.79 -8.44 -28.23
CA VAL A 3 -15.75 -7.41 -27.20
C VAL A 3 -16.17 -8.11 -25.90
N SER A 4 -15.28 -8.22 -24.93
CA SER A 4 -15.66 -8.61 -23.57
C SER A 4 -16.08 -7.37 -22.80
N MET A 5 -17.35 -7.38 -22.36
CA MET A 5 -17.91 -6.40 -21.44
C MET A 5 -17.14 -6.41 -20.12
N LEU A 6 -16.76 -5.23 -19.65
CA LEU A 6 -16.29 -5.02 -18.28
C LEU A 6 -17.45 -5.37 -17.34
N GLN A 7 -17.26 -6.37 -16.47
CA GLN A 7 -18.23 -6.73 -15.44
C GLN A 7 -18.53 -5.50 -14.58
N GLY A 8 -19.81 -5.17 -14.43
CA GLY A 8 -20.28 -4.19 -13.45
C GLY A 8 -19.90 -4.61 -12.02
N PRO A 9 -19.91 -3.67 -11.05
CA PRO A 9 -19.55 -3.99 -9.67
C PRO A 9 -20.46 -5.09 -9.12
N GLU A 10 -19.86 -6.12 -8.51
CA GLU A 10 -20.60 -7.18 -7.80
C GLU A 10 -21.54 -6.54 -6.76
N GLU A 11 -22.82 -6.94 -6.75
CA GLU A 11 -23.89 -6.36 -5.94
C GLU A 11 -23.64 -6.42 -4.42
N ASP A 12 -22.66 -7.22 -3.96
CA ASP A 12 -22.31 -7.43 -2.54
C ASP A 12 -21.04 -6.70 -2.08
N TRP A 13 -20.41 -5.90 -2.96
CA TRP A 13 -19.20 -5.17 -2.58
C TRP A 13 -19.53 -4.00 -1.64
N THR A 14 -19.06 -4.07 -0.39
CA THR A 14 -19.04 -2.91 0.50
C THR A 14 -17.63 -2.68 1.03
N PHE A 15 -17.30 -1.42 1.30
CA PHE A 15 -16.02 -1.04 1.89
C PHE A 15 -15.65 -1.85 3.16
N ALA A 16 -16.64 -2.14 4.02
CA ALA A 16 -16.44 -2.85 5.28
C ALA A 16 -16.42 -4.38 5.14
N THR A 17 -16.96 -4.93 4.04
CA THR A 17 -16.98 -6.38 3.76
C THR A 17 -15.96 -6.77 2.68
N ALA A 18 -15.34 -5.81 2.01
CA ALA A 18 -14.29 -6.05 1.02
C ALA A 18 -13.08 -6.69 1.70
N ARG A 19 -12.81 -7.95 1.34
CA ARG A 19 -11.72 -8.74 1.89
C ARG A 19 -10.76 -9.13 0.77
N GLN A 20 -9.47 -9.09 1.07
CA GLN A 20 -8.41 -9.44 0.11
C GLN A 20 -7.54 -10.54 0.70
N PRO A 21 -6.95 -11.41 -0.13
CA PRO A 21 -5.94 -12.35 0.32
C PRO A 21 -4.83 -11.60 1.07
N ALA A 22 -4.38 -12.16 2.20
CA ALA A 22 -3.22 -11.64 2.89
C ALA A 22 -2.02 -11.59 1.93
N ARG A 23 -1.34 -10.44 1.88
CA ARG A 23 -0.17 -10.24 1.02
C ARG A 23 1.06 -10.19 1.90
N PHE A 24 2.09 -10.91 1.48
CA PHE A 24 3.36 -11.00 2.17
C PHE A 24 4.46 -10.45 1.26
N GLY A 25 5.46 -9.79 1.82
CA GLY A 25 6.67 -9.47 1.06
C GLY A 25 7.38 -10.77 0.65
N ALA A 26 8.18 -10.74 -0.41
CA ALA A 26 9.07 -11.85 -0.73
C ALA A 26 10.44 -11.63 -0.06
N GLY A 27 11.11 -12.72 0.28
CA GLY A 27 12.51 -12.70 0.69
C GLY A 27 13.17 -14.05 0.52
N GLU A 28 14.50 -14.06 0.49
CA GLU A 28 15.30 -15.28 0.36
C GLU A 28 16.27 -15.42 1.52
N ARG A 29 16.45 -16.64 2.02
CA ARG A 29 17.36 -16.93 3.12
C ARG A 29 18.80 -16.63 2.71
N SER A 30 19.49 -15.82 3.51
CA SER A 30 20.91 -15.52 3.33
C SER A 30 21.76 -16.78 3.53
N GLY A 31 22.55 -17.15 2.52
CA GLY A 31 23.47 -18.31 2.57
C GLY A 31 22.79 -19.68 2.65
N GLY A 32 21.49 -19.78 2.36
CA GLY A 32 20.72 -21.03 2.38
C GLY A 32 20.40 -21.59 0.99
N PRO A 33 19.67 -22.71 0.91
CA PRO A 33 19.13 -23.20 -0.34
C PRO A 33 18.17 -22.17 -0.97
N ALA A 34 18.24 -22.04 -2.29
CA ALA A 34 17.45 -21.09 -3.05
C ALA A 34 15.95 -21.33 -2.83
N GLY A 35 15.22 -20.28 -2.47
CA GLY A 35 13.81 -20.38 -2.12
C GLY A 35 13.24 -19.05 -1.68
N GLU A 36 12.09 -18.71 -2.23
CA GLU A 36 11.36 -17.50 -1.86
C GLU A 36 10.44 -17.81 -0.67
N HIS A 37 10.47 -16.92 0.33
CA HIS A 37 9.73 -17.01 1.56
C HIS A 37 8.78 -15.82 1.68
N ALA A 38 7.60 -16.09 2.24
CA ALA A 38 6.61 -15.08 2.60
C ALA A 38 7.07 -14.34 3.87
N MET A 39 7.32 -13.04 3.75
CA MET A 39 7.79 -12.16 4.83
C MET A 39 6.66 -11.63 5.69
N THR A 40 6.91 -11.57 7.00
CA THR A 40 6.14 -10.84 8.02
C THR A 40 6.97 -9.67 8.55
N ASP A 41 6.48 -8.96 9.58
CA ASP A 41 7.24 -7.91 10.25
C ASP A 41 8.42 -8.43 11.08
N SER A 42 8.42 -9.72 11.45
CA SER A 42 9.42 -10.33 12.34
C SER A 42 10.26 -11.44 11.70
N GLY A 43 10.04 -11.74 10.42
CA GLY A 43 10.74 -12.80 9.72
C GLY A 43 9.91 -13.36 8.57
N THR A 44 9.83 -14.68 8.46
CA THR A 44 9.04 -15.36 7.43
C THR A 44 7.95 -16.23 8.06
N LEU A 45 6.89 -16.53 7.31
CA LEU A 45 5.81 -17.43 7.76
C LEU A 45 6.33 -18.83 8.15
N CYS A 46 7.43 -19.29 7.53
CA CYS A 46 8.02 -20.58 7.87
C CYS A 46 8.98 -20.53 9.07
N GLY A 47 9.14 -19.38 9.72
CA GLY A 47 9.90 -19.23 10.96
C GLY A 47 11.38 -18.84 10.80
N ILE A 48 11.82 -18.42 9.62
CA ILE A 48 13.17 -17.84 9.45
C ILE A 48 13.16 -16.41 10.00
N PRO A 49 14.06 -16.07 10.94
CA PRO A 49 14.16 -14.70 11.47
C PRO A 49 14.56 -13.69 10.39
N GLU A 50 14.08 -12.45 10.51
CA GLU A 50 14.38 -11.38 9.54
C GLU A 50 15.90 -11.16 9.35
N SER A 51 16.69 -11.27 10.42
CA SER A 51 18.15 -11.10 10.35
C SER A 51 18.85 -12.09 9.40
N HIS A 52 18.18 -13.18 9.01
CA HIS A 52 18.71 -14.21 8.11
C HIS A 52 18.08 -14.17 6.72
N VAL A 53 17.34 -13.11 6.37
CA VAL A 53 16.60 -13.03 5.11
C VAL A 53 16.90 -11.73 4.38
N THR A 54 17.22 -11.84 3.10
CA THR A 54 17.28 -10.70 2.19
C THR A 54 15.88 -10.45 1.63
N ARG A 55 15.26 -9.33 2.00
CA ARG A 55 13.94 -8.93 1.48
C ARG A 55 14.04 -8.50 0.02
N TYR A 56 13.07 -8.93 -0.78
CA TYR A 56 12.90 -8.48 -2.16
C TYR A 56 11.91 -7.32 -2.25
N ARG A 57 11.97 -6.58 -3.36
CA ARG A 57 11.08 -5.43 -3.67
C ARG A 57 9.79 -5.84 -4.38
N HIS A 58 9.31 -7.05 -4.16
CA HIS A 58 8.03 -7.54 -4.68
C HIS A 58 7.32 -8.42 -3.65
N LEU A 59 6.06 -8.74 -3.94
CA LEU A 59 5.24 -9.61 -3.10
C LEU A 59 5.62 -11.07 -3.32
N PHE A 60 5.44 -11.87 -2.27
CA PHE A 60 5.54 -13.32 -2.32
C PHE A 60 4.43 -13.88 -3.20
N THR A 61 4.80 -14.76 -4.14
CA THR A 61 3.83 -15.46 -4.99
C THR A 61 3.72 -16.91 -4.55
N SER A 62 2.60 -17.27 -3.92
CA SER A 62 2.40 -18.63 -3.38
C SER A 62 2.48 -19.72 -4.46
N GLN A 63 2.09 -19.40 -5.70
CA GLN A 63 2.17 -20.29 -6.86
C GLN A 63 3.53 -20.26 -7.58
N GLY A 64 4.49 -19.48 -7.09
CA GLY A 64 5.83 -19.41 -7.67
C GLY A 64 6.55 -20.76 -7.57
N SER A 65 7.33 -21.11 -8.59
CA SER A 65 8.11 -22.36 -8.64
C SER A 65 9.19 -22.42 -7.55
N ARG A 66 9.66 -21.27 -7.08
CA ARG A 66 10.64 -21.13 -5.99
C ARG A 66 9.99 -20.91 -4.62
N ALA A 67 8.65 -20.89 -4.52
CA ALA A 67 7.98 -20.61 -3.27
C ALA A 67 8.21 -21.75 -2.25
N CYS A 68 8.68 -21.40 -1.05
CA CYS A 68 8.81 -22.34 0.06
C CYS A 68 7.46 -23.04 0.32
N PRO A 69 7.40 -24.39 0.35
CA PRO A 69 6.14 -25.13 0.52
C PRO A 69 5.36 -24.75 1.79
N ARG A 70 6.07 -24.53 2.91
CA ARG A 70 5.44 -24.08 4.15
C ARG A 70 4.88 -22.67 4.01
N CYS A 71 5.64 -21.72 3.44
CA CYS A 71 5.12 -20.37 3.18
C CYS A 71 3.92 -20.38 2.23
N ARG A 72 3.88 -21.28 1.24
CA ARG A 72 2.72 -21.45 0.35
C ARG A 72 1.47 -21.86 1.13
N GLN A 73 1.59 -22.87 2.00
CA GLN A 73 0.48 -23.37 2.80
C GLN A 73 -0.02 -22.31 3.78
N GLU A 74 0.88 -21.68 4.53
CA GLU A 74 0.54 -20.65 5.52
C GLU A 74 -0.07 -19.41 4.85
N ALA A 75 0.48 -18.98 3.70
CA ALA A 75 -0.07 -17.84 2.96
C ALA A 75 -1.46 -18.12 2.38
N ALA A 76 -1.76 -19.37 1.99
CA ALA A 76 -3.08 -19.77 1.52
C ALA A 76 -4.10 -19.91 2.67
N ALA A 77 -3.64 -20.32 3.85
CA ALA A 77 -4.45 -20.43 5.07
C ALA A 77 -4.62 -19.09 5.80
N ALA A 78 -3.85 -18.07 5.43
CA ALA A 78 -3.90 -16.77 6.08
C ALA A 78 -5.30 -16.16 5.97
N PRO A 79 -5.86 -15.62 7.08
CA PRO A 79 -7.15 -14.95 7.04
C PRO A 79 -7.17 -13.85 5.98
N LEU A 80 -8.33 -13.70 5.32
CA LEU A 80 -8.52 -12.54 4.47
C LEU A 80 -8.41 -11.27 5.32
N GLN A 81 -7.84 -10.24 4.72
CA GLN A 81 -7.62 -8.96 5.38
C GLN A 81 -8.59 -7.90 4.86
N PRO A 82 -8.89 -6.86 5.66
CA PRO A 82 -9.50 -5.63 5.17
C PRO A 82 -8.84 -5.16 3.88
N SER A 83 -9.62 -4.60 2.95
CA SER A 83 -9.10 -4.06 1.68
C SER A 83 -8.04 -2.97 1.91
N ALA A 84 -7.21 -2.69 0.90
CA ALA A 84 -6.27 -1.56 0.97
C ALA A 84 -6.98 -0.23 1.27
N GLN A 85 -8.19 -0.06 0.73
CA GLN A 85 -9.04 1.09 1.00
C GLN A 85 -9.40 1.18 2.49
N GLU A 86 -9.86 0.08 3.08
CA GLU A 86 -10.25 0.02 4.50
C GLU A 86 -9.08 0.30 5.43
N ARG A 87 -7.93 -0.32 5.16
CA ARG A 87 -6.70 -0.10 5.94
C ARG A 87 -6.22 1.35 5.85
N LEU A 88 -6.17 1.92 4.64
CA LEU A 88 -5.72 3.30 4.46
C LEU A 88 -6.70 4.30 5.09
N HIS A 89 -8.00 4.07 4.93
CA HIS A 89 -9.04 4.89 5.57
C HIS A 89 -8.88 4.90 7.09
N HIS A 90 -8.64 3.75 7.72
CA HIS A 90 -8.38 3.69 9.16
C HIS A 90 -7.19 4.55 9.59
N LEU A 91 -6.09 4.52 8.83
CA LEU A 91 -4.92 5.38 9.10
C LEU A 91 -5.27 6.86 8.94
N VAL A 92 -5.91 7.24 7.83
CA VAL A 92 -6.23 8.63 7.50
C VAL A 92 -7.22 9.27 8.49
N ARG A 93 -8.02 8.49 9.22
CA ARG A 93 -8.92 9.02 10.26
C ARG A 93 -8.19 9.83 11.33
N THR A 94 -6.91 9.58 11.60
CA THR A 94 -6.13 10.31 12.60
C THR A 94 -5.43 11.56 12.06
N ALA A 95 -5.43 11.75 10.74
CA ALA A 95 -4.90 12.95 10.08
C ALA A 95 -5.60 14.23 10.56
N VAL A 96 -4.93 15.37 10.38
CA VAL A 96 -5.50 16.68 10.69
C VAL A 96 -6.81 16.89 9.90
N PRO A 97 -7.91 17.31 10.54
CA PRO A 97 -9.17 17.61 9.85
C PRO A 97 -8.99 18.66 8.74
N GLY A 98 -9.63 18.45 7.60
CA GLY A 98 -9.55 19.33 6.44
C GLY A 98 -10.19 18.72 5.20
N SER A 99 -10.45 19.55 4.19
CA SER A 99 -11.24 19.14 3.02
C SER A 99 -10.59 17.99 2.23
N ALA A 100 -9.28 18.02 1.99
CA ALA A 100 -8.57 16.92 1.32
C ALA A 100 -8.69 15.59 2.08
N ARG A 101 -8.66 15.62 3.42
CA ARG A 101 -8.82 14.41 4.25
C ARG A 101 -10.24 13.87 4.12
N ASP A 102 -11.24 14.72 4.26
CA ASP A 102 -12.64 14.29 4.29
C ASP A 102 -13.07 13.74 2.92
N ASP A 103 -12.61 14.38 1.84
CA ASP A 103 -12.83 13.90 0.47
C ASP A 103 -12.10 12.58 0.22
N LEU A 104 -10.88 12.39 0.73
CA LEU A 104 -10.17 11.11 0.63
C LEU A 104 -10.91 10.00 1.38
N LEU A 105 -11.39 10.25 2.60
CA LEU A 105 -12.15 9.27 3.37
C LEU A 105 -13.42 8.85 2.62
N ALA A 106 -14.14 9.82 2.07
CA ALA A 106 -15.32 9.56 1.24
C ALA A 106 -14.98 8.76 -0.03
N ALA A 107 -13.89 9.11 -0.71
CA ALA A 107 -13.42 8.41 -1.90
C ALA A 107 -13.04 6.95 -1.60
N LEU A 108 -12.31 6.71 -0.51
CA LEU A 108 -11.93 5.36 -0.07
C LEU A 108 -13.16 4.51 0.27
N ALA A 109 -14.15 5.10 0.96
CA ALA A 109 -15.42 4.44 1.27
C ALA A 109 -16.23 4.07 0.00
N LYS A 110 -16.07 4.84 -1.09
CA LYS A 110 -16.65 4.55 -2.40
C LYS A 110 -15.82 3.58 -3.26
N GLY A 111 -14.66 3.13 -2.77
CA GLY A 111 -13.81 2.18 -3.48
C GLY A 111 -12.73 2.79 -4.36
N ALA A 112 -12.35 4.06 -4.13
CA ALA A 112 -11.26 4.72 -4.86
C ALA A 112 -10.00 3.85 -4.92
N ARG A 113 -9.32 3.90 -6.06
CA ARG A 113 -8.20 3.03 -6.34
C ARG A 113 -6.97 3.48 -5.55
N VAL A 114 -6.49 2.64 -4.65
CA VAL A 114 -5.14 2.79 -4.06
C VAL A 114 -4.12 2.33 -5.11
N ALA A 115 -3.64 3.26 -5.93
CA ALA A 115 -2.76 2.98 -7.05
C ALA A 115 -1.35 2.56 -6.60
N LEU A 116 -0.90 3.08 -5.46
CA LEU A 116 0.40 2.81 -4.90
C LEU A 116 0.33 2.88 -3.37
N TRP A 117 1.06 1.98 -2.69
CA TRP A 117 1.31 2.09 -1.26
C TRP A 117 2.68 1.47 -0.96
N LEU A 118 3.65 2.32 -0.62
CA LEU A 118 5.05 1.96 -0.42
C LEU A 118 5.57 2.49 0.92
N ARG A 119 6.66 1.88 1.38
CA ARG A 119 7.56 2.41 2.40
C ARG A 119 8.97 2.35 1.84
N GLY A 120 9.79 3.36 2.09
CA GLY A 120 11.17 3.34 1.64
C GLY A 120 11.91 4.66 1.84
N PRO A 121 13.11 4.78 1.26
CA PRO A 121 13.91 5.98 1.33
C PRO A 121 13.15 7.19 0.80
N THR A 122 13.09 8.23 1.61
CA THR A 122 12.33 9.44 1.31
C THR A 122 12.71 10.04 -0.04
N ALA A 123 14.00 10.24 -0.31
CA ALA A 123 14.46 10.86 -1.54
C ALA A 123 13.95 10.12 -2.80
N THR A 124 13.91 8.78 -2.75
CA THR A 124 13.37 7.96 -3.84
C THR A 124 11.86 8.14 -3.99
N LEU A 125 11.13 8.15 -2.87
CA LEU A 125 9.67 8.28 -2.89
C LEU A 125 9.23 9.68 -3.35
N ALA A 126 9.88 10.73 -2.86
CA ALA A 126 9.62 12.11 -3.24
C ALA A 126 9.84 12.31 -4.76
N LEU A 127 10.99 11.84 -5.27
CA LEU A 127 11.37 12.04 -6.68
C LEU A 127 10.49 11.27 -7.67
N HIS A 128 10.17 9.99 -7.39
CA HIS A 128 9.55 9.12 -8.38
C HIS A 128 8.04 8.93 -8.20
N HIS A 129 7.52 9.17 -6.99
CA HIS A 129 6.18 8.75 -6.63
C HIS A 129 5.29 9.86 -6.10
N ALA A 130 5.83 10.85 -5.37
CA ALA A 130 5.02 11.86 -4.68
C ALA A 130 4.31 12.84 -5.62
N ARG A 131 4.94 13.26 -6.73
CA ARG A 131 4.41 14.25 -7.69
C ARG A 131 3.88 15.52 -7.00
N LEU A 132 4.69 16.08 -6.09
CA LEU A 132 4.29 17.21 -5.23
C LEU A 132 3.87 18.45 -6.03
N ASP A 133 4.48 18.65 -7.19
CA ASP A 133 4.21 19.70 -8.17
C ASP A 133 2.79 19.65 -8.74
N THR A 134 2.14 18.48 -8.71
CA THR A 134 0.77 18.29 -9.21
C THR A 134 -0.31 18.54 -8.15
N LEU A 135 0.08 18.79 -6.90
CA LEU A 135 -0.83 18.95 -5.77
C LEU A 135 -1.23 20.42 -5.60
N THR A 136 -2.52 20.65 -5.34
CA THR A 136 -3.10 21.97 -5.11
C THR A 136 -3.36 22.26 -3.62
N GLU A 137 -3.43 21.23 -2.78
CA GLU A 137 -3.65 21.32 -1.34
C GLU A 137 -2.68 20.39 -0.62
N GLY A 138 -2.03 20.86 0.45
CA GLY A 138 -1.17 20.03 1.31
C GLY A 138 0.22 19.68 0.75
N ALA A 139 0.63 20.26 -0.39
CA ALA A 139 1.93 20.01 -1.01
C ALA A 139 3.12 20.37 -0.09
N GLU A 140 3.09 21.57 0.49
CA GLU A 140 4.15 22.08 1.39
C GLU A 140 4.34 21.21 2.65
N PRO A 141 3.30 20.91 3.45
CA PRO A 141 3.44 19.97 4.57
C PRO A 141 3.92 18.58 4.16
N ALA A 142 3.49 18.07 3.01
CA ALA A 142 3.96 16.79 2.51
C ALA A 142 5.45 16.83 2.14
N GLY A 143 5.91 17.90 1.48
CA GLY A 143 7.33 18.15 1.18
C GLY A 143 8.18 18.20 2.44
N ALA A 144 7.76 19.00 3.42
CA ALA A 144 8.46 19.09 4.71
C ALA A 144 8.55 17.73 5.43
N ALA A 145 7.51 16.90 5.35
CA ALA A 145 7.54 15.56 5.94
C ALA A 145 8.52 14.63 5.21
N PHE A 146 8.69 14.78 3.89
CA PHE A 146 9.76 14.07 3.21
C PHE A 146 11.13 14.52 3.74
N ASP A 147 11.38 15.82 3.84
CA ASP A 147 12.68 16.34 4.29
C ASP A 147 13.03 15.97 5.75
N ALA A 148 12.03 15.65 6.57
CA ALA A 148 12.19 15.38 8.00
C ALA A 148 12.73 13.98 8.35
N ALA A 149 12.65 12.99 7.45
CA ALA A 149 12.98 11.60 7.77
C ALA A 149 13.71 10.87 6.64
N PRO A 150 14.65 9.94 6.95
CA PRO A 150 15.35 9.14 5.94
C PRO A 150 14.42 8.13 5.23
N THR A 151 13.39 7.66 5.92
CA THR A 151 12.40 6.70 5.44
C THR A 151 10.99 7.19 5.76
N ILE A 152 10.05 6.91 4.86
CA ILE A 152 8.66 7.32 5.03
C ILE A 152 7.71 6.38 4.29
N GLY A 153 6.47 6.28 4.77
CA GLY A 153 5.39 5.65 4.04
C GLY A 153 4.69 6.63 3.11
N LEU A 154 4.26 6.14 1.94
CA LEU A 154 3.55 6.90 0.92
C LEU A 154 2.42 6.05 0.34
N ALA A 155 1.22 6.60 0.25
CA ALA A 155 0.14 6.04 -0.55
C ALA A 155 -0.38 7.05 -1.56
N ARG A 156 -0.76 6.56 -2.74
CA ARG A 156 -1.47 7.35 -3.76
C ARG A 156 -2.81 6.73 -4.04
N VAL A 157 -3.83 7.60 -4.00
CA VAL A 157 -5.21 7.22 -4.24
C VAL A 157 -5.75 8.04 -5.39
N GLN A 158 -6.49 7.37 -6.28
CA GLN A 158 -7.13 8.00 -7.42
C GLN A 158 -8.64 7.77 -7.32
N ASP A 159 -9.35 8.88 -7.36
CA ASP A 159 -10.80 8.96 -7.54
C ASP A 159 -11.07 9.62 -8.91
N ASP A 160 -12.34 9.68 -9.34
CA ASP A 160 -12.73 10.31 -10.60
C ASP A 160 -12.38 11.80 -10.66
N SER A 161 -12.42 12.50 -9.52
CA SER A 161 -12.16 13.95 -9.47
C SER A 161 -10.72 14.29 -9.08
N TRP A 162 -10.10 13.44 -8.24
CA TRP A 162 -8.91 13.82 -7.49
C TRP A 162 -7.83 12.74 -7.49
N THR A 163 -6.58 13.20 -7.43
CA THR A 163 -5.46 12.39 -6.95
C THR A 163 -5.10 12.85 -5.54
N PHE A 164 -4.96 11.88 -4.65
CA PHE A 164 -4.52 12.10 -3.28
C PHE A 164 -3.13 11.51 -3.06
N LEU A 165 -2.33 12.22 -2.28
CA LEU A 165 -1.09 11.75 -1.70
C LEU A 165 -1.30 11.64 -0.18
N VAL A 166 -1.02 10.47 0.38
CA VAL A 166 -0.99 10.27 1.83
C VAL A 166 0.44 10.00 2.23
N VAL A 167 0.98 10.84 3.10
CA VAL A 167 2.28 10.64 3.73
C VAL A 167 2.06 10.02 5.11
N LEU A 168 2.79 8.94 5.39
CA LEU A 168 2.69 8.15 6.60
C LEU A 168 4.06 8.17 7.31
N PRO A 169 4.28 9.12 8.23
CA PRO A 169 5.50 9.19 9.02
C PRO A 169 5.75 7.93 9.85
N GLU A 170 7.02 7.54 10.01
CA GLU A 170 7.40 6.34 10.78
C GLU A 170 7.51 6.59 12.28
N ASP A 171 7.65 7.85 12.68
CA ASP A 171 7.73 8.30 14.08
C ASP A 171 6.39 8.21 14.83
N GLY A 172 5.34 7.67 14.18
CA GLY A 172 3.99 7.58 14.74
C GLY A 172 3.24 8.91 14.74
N SER A 173 3.79 9.96 14.12
CA SER A 173 3.06 11.20 13.91
C SER A 173 1.89 11.00 12.95
N ARG A 174 0.97 11.98 12.93
CA ARG A 174 -0.29 11.88 12.20
C ARG A 174 -0.03 11.81 10.70
N PRO A 175 -0.81 11.01 9.94
CA PRO A 175 -0.75 11.05 8.49
C PRO A 175 -1.05 12.44 7.95
N LEU A 176 -0.40 12.79 6.85
CA LEU A 176 -0.66 14.00 6.09
C LEU A 176 -1.38 13.63 4.81
N VAL A 177 -2.41 14.41 4.46
CA VAL A 177 -3.17 14.23 3.24
C VAL A 177 -2.99 15.47 2.38
N ALA A 178 -2.57 15.23 1.14
CA ALA A 178 -2.46 16.24 0.12
C ALA A 178 -3.28 15.81 -1.11
N ARG A 179 -3.73 16.78 -1.90
CA ARG A 179 -4.66 16.57 -3.01
C ARG A 179 -4.27 17.43 -4.20
N GLY A 180 -4.46 16.90 -5.39
CA GLY A 180 -4.39 17.61 -6.66
C GLY A 180 -5.43 17.08 -7.64
N PRO A 181 -5.71 17.80 -8.75
CA PRO A 181 -6.62 17.33 -9.78
C PRO A 181 -6.16 15.99 -10.36
N ARG A 182 -7.10 15.16 -10.80
CA ARG A 182 -6.73 13.94 -11.53
C ARG A 182 -6.07 14.33 -12.85
N SER A 183 -4.81 13.95 -13.05
CA SER A 183 -4.17 14.05 -14.36
C SER A 183 -4.86 13.07 -15.33
N PRO A 184 -5.16 13.47 -16.57
CA PRO A 184 -5.56 12.51 -17.59
C PRO A 184 -4.47 11.45 -17.74
N ALA A 185 -4.90 10.19 -17.88
CA ALA A 185 -4.02 9.03 -18.03
C ALA A 185 -3.27 9.06 -19.36
#